data_AF-A0A973FIU7-F1
#
_entry.id   AF-A0A973FIU7-F1
#
_cell.length_a   1.000
_cell.length_b   1.000
_cell.length_c   1.000
_cell.angle_alpha   90.00
_cell.angle_beta   90.00
_cell.angle_gamma   90.00
#
_symmetry.space_group_name_H-M   'P 1'
#
loop_
_entity.id
_entity.type
_entity.pdbx_description
1 polymer ?
#
loop_
_entity_poly.entity_id
_entity_poly.type
_entity_poly.pdbx_seq_one_letter_code
_entity_poly.pdbx_strand_id
1 'polypeptide(L)'
;MKIIDSHMHCGIQNSDQPIELIRAYLDRAGIQGACLYPPVEDIYDRYNDHFEDNSRWVACRQMANEYLLEIQSREPDIYAYYFVWNDFRQGELKKGYRGIKWHRHEYEPVYHYDDPGCEAFIAEAVRLKLPIVLEESFRNTQYFIKRIAGRTPIIIPHLGGLNGGFDAL
;
A
#
# COMPACT_ATOMS: atom_id res chain seq x y z
N MET A 1 -25.74 -5.99 -6.69
CA MET A 1 -24.78 -5.31 -5.79
C MET A 1 -23.40 -5.67 -6.29
N LYS A 2 -22.49 -4.70 -6.45
CA LYS A 2 -21.10 -4.96 -6.85
C LYS A 2 -20.27 -5.20 -5.58
N ILE A 3 -19.56 -6.32 -5.50
CA ILE A 3 -18.62 -6.63 -4.42
C ILE A 3 -17.22 -6.28 -4.91
N ILE A 4 -16.49 -5.53 -4.09
CA ILE A 4 -15.10 -5.14 -4.34
C ILE A 4 -14.27 -5.62 -3.16
N ASP A 5 -13.23 -6.41 -3.43
CA ASP A 5 -12.24 -6.75 -2.42
C ASP A 5 -11.32 -5.55 -2.20
N SER A 6 -11.29 -5.00 -0.99
CA SER A 6 -10.48 -3.81 -0.69
C SER A 6 -9.05 -4.15 -0.22
N HIS A 7 -8.69 -5.42 -0.16
CA HIS A 7 -7.41 -5.87 0.39
C HIS A 7 -6.83 -7.07 -0.38
N MET A 8 -6.27 -6.82 -1.56
CA MET A 8 -5.56 -7.85 -2.33
C MET A 8 -4.16 -7.40 -2.76
N HIS A 9 -3.23 -8.33 -2.66
CA HIS A 9 -1.89 -8.17 -3.18
C HIS A 9 -1.79 -8.74 -4.61
N CYS A 10 -1.06 -8.03 -5.48
CA CYS A 10 -0.80 -8.45 -6.86
C CYS A 10 0.55 -7.89 -7.30
N GLY A 11 1.43 -8.74 -7.79
CA GLY A 11 2.81 -8.37 -8.12
C GLY A 11 3.60 -9.55 -8.68
N ILE A 12 4.66 -9.22 -9.42
CA ILE A 12 5.47 -10.20 -10.17
C ILE A 12 6.97 -9.92 -10.10
N GLN A 13 7.40 -8.95 -9.28
CA GLN A 13 8.79 -8.49 -9.30
C GLN A 13 9.69 -9.42 -8.49
N ASN A 14 9.37 -9.61 -7.21
CA ASN A 14 9.97 -10.57 -6.28
C ASN A 14 8.92 -11.53 -5.71
N SER A 15 7.68 -11.44 -6.18
CA SER A 15 6.52 -12.24 -5.79
C SER A 15 5.93 -12.95 -7.02
N ASP A 16 5.09 -13.98 -6.81
CA ASP A 16 4.38 -14.71 -7.88
C ASP A 16 2.87 -14.61 -7.66
N GLN A 17 2.35 -13.39 -7.78
CA GLN A 17 0.92 -13.08 -7.64
C GLN A 17 0.41 -12.28 -8.85
N PRO A 18 0.48 -12.86 -10.06
CA PRO A 18 0.08 -12.17 -11.29
C PRO A 18 -1.43 -11.95 -11.34
N ILE A 19 -1.87 -10.97 -12.13
CA ILE A 19 -3.29 -10.61 -12.24
C ILE A 19 -4.19 -11.78 -12.64
N GLU A 20 -3.70 -12.73 -13.44
CA GLU A 20 -4.45 -13.91 -13.86
C GLU A 20 -4.83 -14.79 -12.65
N LEU A 21 -3.92 -14.94 -11.67
CA LEU A 21 -4.19 -15.65 -10.44
C LEU A 21 -5.25 -14.92 -9.61
N ILE A 22 -5.10 -13.59 -9.48
CA ILE A 22 -6.02 -12.74 -8.73
C ILE A 22 -7.43 -12.80 -9.33
N ARG A 23 -7.55 -12.71 -10.65
CA ARG A 23 -8.83 -12.83 -11.37
C ARG A 23 -9.48 -14.19 -11.14
N ALA A 24 -8.72 -15.28 -11.20
CA ALA A 24 -9.25 -16.61 -10.94
C ALA A 24 -9.86 -16.72 -9.53
N TYR A 25 -9.26 -16.07 -8.52
CA TYR A 25 -9.83 -16.02 -7.17
C TYR A 25 -11.08 -15.15 -7.09
N LEU A 26 -11.06 -13.95 -7.70
CA LEU A 26 -12.22 -13.05 -7.72
C LEU A 26 -13.43 -13.70 -8.40
N ASP A 27 -13.22 -14.32 -9.57
CA ASP A 27 -14.26 -15.00 -10.33
C ASP A 27 -14.87 -16.17 -9.54
N ARG A 28 -14.02 -16.99 -8.92
CA ARG A 28 -14.47 -18.11 -8.08
C ARG A 28 -15.28 -17.66 -6.86
N ALA A 29 -14.95 -16.50 -6.30
CA ALA A 29 -15.64 -15.92 -5.15
C ALA A 29 -16.88 -15.08 -5.53
N GLY A 30 -17.11 -14.84 -6.83
CA GLY A 30 -18.17 -13.95 -7.30
C GLY A 30 -17.94 -12.48 -6.89
N ILE A 31 -16.68 -12.04 -6.84
CA ILE A 31 -16.27 -10.66 -6.55
C ILE A 31 -15.96 -9.95 -7.87
N GLN A 32 -16.50 -8.74 -8.08
CA GLN A 32 -16.44 -8.06 -9.38
C GLN A 32 -15.26 -7.10 -9.53
N GLY A 33 -14.57 -6.76 -8.46
CA GLY A 33 -13.46 -5.83 -8.52
C GLY A 33 -12.54 -5.94 -7.31
N ALA A 34 -11.39 -5.28 -7.39
CA ALA A 34 -10.42 -5.29 -6.31
C ALA A 34 -9.62 -3.98 -6.23
N CYS A 35 -9.29 -3.59 -5.00
CA CYS A 35 -8.20 -2.68 -4.72
C CYS A 35 -6.92 -3.50 -4.65
N LEU A 36 -5.98 -3.24 -5.56
CA LEU A 36 -4.71 -3.96 -5.64
C LEU A 36 -3.57 -3.08 -5.17
N TYR A 37 -2.63 -3.68 -4.47
CA TYR A 37 -1.32 -3.10 -4.17
C TYR A 37 -0.24 -4.18 -4.29
N PRO A 38 1.03 -3.81 -4.54
CA PRO A 38 2.10 -4.78 -4.63
C PRO A 38 2.27 -5.59 -3.33
N PRO A 39 2.81 -6.82 -3.42
CA PRO A 39 3.36 -7.52 -2.26
C PRO A 39 4.50 -6.72 -1.61
N VAL A 40 4.67 -6.90 -0.30
CA VAL A 40 5.69 -6.18 0.48
C VAL A 40 7.09 -6.45 -0.07
N GLU A 41 7.32 -7.69 -0.50
CA GLU A 41 8.56 -8.20 -1.07
C GLU A 41 8.97 -7.49 -2.37
N ASP A 42 8.04 -6.80 -3.04
CA ASP A 42 8.31 -6.01 -4.24
C ASP A 42 8.71 -4.55 -3.90
N ILE A 43 8.56 -4.13 -2.64
CA ILE A 43 8.78 -2.75 -2.20
C ILE A 43 10.10 -2.59 -1.44
N TYR A 44 10.36 -3.48 -0.49
CA TYR A 44 11.56 -3.51 0.35
C TYR A 44 11.86 -4.93 0.85
N ASP A 45 13.08 -5.14 1.36
CA ASP A 45 13.43 -6.41 2.01
C ASP A 45 12.90 -6.44 3.45
N ARG A 46 11.71 -7.01 3.63
CA ARG A 46 11.05 -7.12 4.94
C ARG A 46 11.79 -8.02 5.93
N TYR A 47 12.69 -8.88 5.46
CA TYR A 47 13.40 -9.85 6.30
C TYR A 47 14.74 -9.33 6.81
N ASN A 48 15.05 -8.06 6.53
CA ASN A 48 16.26 -7.40 6.98
C ASN A 48 15.92 -6.11 7.71
N ASP A 49 15.83 -6.13 9.03
CA ASP A 49 15.51 -4.95 9.87
C ASP A 49 16.45 -3.76 9.63
N HIS A 50 17.66 -4.02 9.12
CA HIS A 50 18.67 -3.02 8.73
C HIS A 50 18.66 -2.73 7.22
N PHE A 51 17.53 -2.96 6.56
CA PHE A 51 17.39 -2.71 5.13
C PHE A 51 17.77 -1.28 4.78
N GLU A 52 18.80 -1.17 3.94
CA GLU A 52 19.18 0.07 3.29
C GLU A 52 18.73 0.04 1.84
N ASP A 53 17.94 1.05 1.49
CA ASP A 53 17.39 1.19 0.16
C ASP A 53 18.50 1.48 -0.86
N ASN A 54 18.29 1.07 -2.11
CA ASN A 54 19.24 1.30 -3.19
C ASN A 54 18.53 1.41 -4.54
N SER A 55 19.29 1.79 -5.58
CA SER A 55 18.73 2.00 -6.92
C SER A 55 17.99 0.80 -7.50
N ARG A 56 18.39 -0.44 -7.15
CA ARG A 56 17.70 -1.66 -7.57
C ARG A 56 16.32 -1.77 -6.90
N TRP A 57 16.24 -1.53 -5.60
CA TRP A 57 14.96 -1.55 -4.88
C TRP A 57 14.03 -0.41 -5.30
N VAL A 58 14.59 0.78 -5.56
CA VAL A 58 13.85 1.91 -6.16
C VAL A 58 13.21 1.51 -7.49
N ALA A 59 13.99 0.89 -8.38
CA ALA A 59 13.48 0.44 -9.67
C ALA A 59 12.44 -0.68 -9.51
N CYS A 60 12.70 -1.65 -8.61
CA CYS A 60 11.80 -2.76 -8.33
C CYS A 60 10.41 -2.28 -7.89
N ARG A 61 10.33 -1.43 -6.86
CA ARG A 61 9.05 -0.92 -6.37
C ARG A 61 8.35 -0.01 -7.37
N GLN A 62 9.10 0.71 -8.21
CA GLN A 62 8.50 1.51 -9.26
C GLN A 62 7.83 0.61 -10.30
N MET A 63 8.50 -0.46 -10.75
CA MET A 63 7.90 -1.44 -11.65
C MET A 63 6.68 -2.12 -11.02
N ALA A 64 6.73 -2.43 -9.73
CA ALA A 64 5.62 -3.07 -9.02
C ALA A 64 4.37 -2.17 -8.95
N ASN A 65 4.55 -0.89 -8.63
CA ASN A 65 3.46 0.08 -8.61
C ASN A 65 2.91 0.36 -10.04
N GLU A 66 3.79 0.50 -11.03
CA GLU A 66 3.40 0.77 -12.42
C GLU A 66 2.68 -0.43 -13.06
N TYR A 67 3.05 -1.66 -12.70
CA TYR A 67 2.34 -2.88 -13.12
C TYR A 67 0.84 -2.81 -12.78
N LEU A 68 0.49 -2.31 -11.59
CA LEU A 68 -0.92 -2.18 -11.19
C LEU A 68 -1.64 -1.04 -11.90
N LEU A 69 -0.97 0.07 -12.20
CA LEU A 69 -1.55 1.12 -13.05
C LEU A 69 -1.85 0.59 -14.45
N GLU A 70 -0.97 -0.24 -15.01
CA GLU A 70 -1.19 -0.86 -16.31
C GLU A 70 -2.43 -1.77 -16.28
N ILE A 71 -2.59 -2.59 -15.24
CA ILE A 71 -3.80 -3.40 -15.03
C ILE A 71 -5.04 -2.52 -14.92
N GLN A 72 -5.03 -1.52 -14.04
CA GLN A 72 -6.16 -0.58 -13.86
C GLN A 72 -6.57 0.10 -15.17
N SER A 73 -5.61 0.39 -16.06
CA SER A 73 -5.92 1.03 -17.35
C SER A 73 -6.69 0.11 -18.33
N ARG A 74 -6.57 -1.20 -18.14
CA ARG A 74 -7.21 -2.24 -18.97
C ARG A 74 -8.46 -2.81 -18.31
N GLU A 75 -8.53 -2.78 -16.98
CA GLU A 75 -9.58 -3.41 -16.19
C GLU A 75 -10.31 -2.37 -15.32
N PRO A 76 -11.51 -1.92 -15.70
CA PRO A 76 -12.19 -0.78 -15.07
C PRO A 76 -12.63 -1.03 -13.62
N ASP A 77 -12.70 -2.31 -13.22
CA ASP A 77 -13.09 -2.72 -11.88
C ASP A 77 -11.90 -3.03 -10.96
N ILE A 78 -10.67 -2.81 -11.45
CA ILE A 78 -9.44 -2.87 -10.68
C ILE A 78 -8.99 -1.46 -10.31
N TYR A 79 -8.64 -1.27 -9.05
CA TYR A 79 -8.22 0.02 -8.50
C TYR A 79 -6.81 -0.10 -7.93
N ALA A 80 -5.83 0.53 -8.58
CA ALA A 80 -4.43 0.47 -8.19
C ALA A 80 -4.16 1.40 -7.00
N TYR A 81 -3.53 0.88 -5.95
CA TYR A 81 -3.07 1.64 -4.79
C TYR A 81 -1.56 1.76 -4.85
N TYR A 82 -1.05 2.97 -4.63
CA TYR A 82 0.38 3.21 -4.57
C TYR A 82 0.94 2.73 -3.24
N PHE A 83 1.87 1.81 -3.26
CA PHE A 83 2.56 1.34 -2.06
C PHE A 83 3.79 2.21 -1.82
N VAL A 84 3.70 3.02 -0.76
CA VAL A 84 4.72 3.99 -0.38
C VAL A 84 5.88 3.36 0.40
N TRP A 85 7.09 3.85 0.14
CA TRP A 85 8.29 3.57 0.94
C TRP A 85 8.98 4.87 1.39
N ASN A 86 10.11 4.75 2.09
CA ASN A 86 10.89 5.84 2.68
C ASN A 86 11.49 6.84 1.69
N ASP A 87 11.39 6.58 0.38
CA ASP A 87 11.73 7.55 -0.66
C ASP A 87 10.58 8.54 -0.97
N PHE A 88 9.39 8.33 -0.38
CA PHE A 88 8.24 9.24 -0.35
C PHE A 88 7.98 9.96 -1.70
N ARG A 89 7.98 9.21 -2.81
CA ARG A 89 7.91 9.78 -4.18
C ARG A 89 6.52 10.34 -4.50
N GLN A 90 6.16 11.47 -3.90
CA GLN A 90 4.84 12.10 -3.98
C GLN A 90 4.39 12.40 -5.42
N GLY A 91 5.35 12.63 -6.34
CA GLY A 91 5.06 12.87 -7.76
C GLY A 91 4.34 11.69 -8.43
N GLU A 92 4.55 10.47 -7.91
CA GLU A 92 3.91 9.25 -8.40
C GLU A 92 2.40 9.27 -8.19
N LEU A 93 1.91 9.88 -7.12
CA LEU A 93 0.48 9.91 -6.79
C LEU A 93 -0.37 10.57 -7.89
N LYS A 94 0.22 11.41 -8.74
CA LYS A 94 -0.43 12.06 -9.87
C LYS A 94 -0.68 11.14 -11.07
N LYS A 95 -0.13 9.93 -11.07
CA LYS A 95 -0.28 8.95 -12.17
C LYS A 95 -1.65 8.25 -12.21
N GLY A 96 -2.55 8.55 -11.28
CA GLY A 96 -3.93 8.07 -11.30
C GLY A 96 -4.24 6.89 -10.37
N TYR A 97 -3.41 6.66 -9.35
CA TYR A 97 -3.73 5.73 -8.27
C TYR A 97 -5.03 6.11 -7.55
N ARG A 98 -5.70 5.12 -6.96
CA ARG A 98 -7.00 5.25 -6.29
C ARG A 98 -6.92 5.22 -4.77
N GLY A 99 -5.74 4.92 -4.24
CA GLY A 99 -5.42 4.98 -2.82
C GLY A 99 -3.94 4.71 -2.60
N ILE A 100 -3.57 4.58 -1.33
CA ILE A 100 -2.20 4.35 -0.89
C ILE A 100 -2.19 3.13 0.04
N LYS A 101 -1.21 2.26 -0.13
CA LYS A 101 -0.89 1.19 0.83
C LYS A 101 0.32 1.64 1.64
N TRP A 102 0.18 1.63 2.96
CA TRP A 102 1.21 1.96 3.92
C TRP A 102 1.30 0.80 4.91
N HIS A 103 2.38 0.01 4.85
CA HIS A 103 2.45 -1.26 5.57
C HIS A 103 3.81 -1.47 6.20
N ARG A 104 3.76 -1.80 7.49
CA ARG A 104 4.87 -2.33 8.26
C ARG A 104 4.35 -3.20 9.39
N HIS A 105 5.00 -4.34 9.63
CA HIS A 105 4.86 -5.13 10.86
C HIS A 105 6.06 -4.97 11.81
N GLU A 106 5.93 -5.51 13.02
CA GLU A 106 7.06 -5.63 13.93
C GLU A 106 8.18 -6.49 13.30
N TYR A 107 9.44 -6.17 13.59
CA TYR A 107 10.63 -6.78 12.96
C TYR A 107 10.79 -6.53 11.46
N GLU A 108 10.05 -5.58 10.90
CA GLU A 108 10.31 -5.07 9.55
C GLU A 108 11.03 -3.71 9.62
N PRO A 109 11.74 -3.30 8.55
CA PRO A 109 12.36 -1.98 8.49
C PRO A 109 11.37 -0.85 8.79
N VAL A 110 11.82 0.16 9.51
CA VAL A 110 10.95 1.24 9.98
C VAL A 110 10.75 2.33 8.94
N TYR A 111 9.57 2.93 8.92
CA TYR A 111 9.34 4.16 8.16
C TYR A 111 10.04 5.36 8.82
N HIS A 112 10.61 6.23 8.00
CA HIS A 112 11.24 7.48 8.41
C HIS A 112 10.18 8.59 8.52
N TYR A 113 9.29 8.51 9.51
CA TYR A 113 8.18 9.46 9.65
C TYR A 113 8.62 10.92 9.82
N ASP A 114 9.81 11.16 10.37
CA ASP A 114 10.36 12.49 10.59
C ASP A 114 11.04 13.09 9.34
N ASP A 115 11.16 12.30 8.25
CA ASP A 115 11.67 12.81 6.98
C ASP A 115 10.72 13.88 6.41
N PRO A 116 11.20 15.06 5.99
CA PRO A 116 10.34 16.09 5.38
C PRO A 116 9.57 15.60 4.15
N GLY A 117 10.13 14.63 3.41
CA GLY A 117 9.47 13.95 2.30
C GLY A 117 8.20 13.22 2.72
N CYS A 118 8.14 12.69 3.95
CA CYS A 118 6.93 12.08 4.51
C CYS A 118 5.79 13.10 4.63
N GLU A 119 6.06 14.31 5.13
CA GLU A 119 5.03 15.35 5.20
C GLU A 119 4.59 15.84 3.82
N ALA A 120 5.53 15.99 2.90
CA ALA A 120 5.21 16.38 1.52
C ALA A 120 4.28 15.33 0.88
N PHE A 121 4.61 14.04 1.04
CA PHE A 121 3.82 12.93 0.54
C PHE A 121 2.41 12.89 1.15
N ILE A 122 2.29 13.03 2.47
CA ILE A 122 0.99 13.08 3.16
C ILE A 122 0.16 14.28 2.66
N ALA A 123 0.79 15.45 2.51
CA ALA A 123 0.10 16.63 2.01
C ALA A 123 -0.45 16.42 0.59
N GLU A 124 0.31 15.76 -0.29
CA GLU A 124 -0.12 15.42 -1.63
C GLU A 124 -1.25 14.37 -1.63
N ALA A 125 -1.15 13.33 -0.80
CA ALA A 125 -2.20 12.34 -0.61
C ALA A 125 -3.53 12.98 -0.18
N VAL A 126 -3.47 13.90 0.79
CA VAL A 126 -4.62 14.68 1.26
C VAL A 126 -5.17 15.58 0.16
N ARG A 127 -4.30 16.29 -0.57
CA ARG A 127 -4.71 17.17 -1.67
C ARG A 127 -5.47 16.39 -2.75
N LEU A 128 -5.02 15.18 -3.05
CA LEU A 128 -5.64 14.26 -4.02
C LEU A 128 -6.82 13.48 -3.42
N LYS A 129 -7.09 13.61 -2.12
CA LYS A 129 -8.12 12.88 -1.37
C LYS A 129 -7.99 11.36 -1.51
N LEU A 130 -6.76 10.86 -1.55
CA LEU A 130 -6.50 9.43 -1.65
C LEU A 130 -6.71 8.77 -0.27
N PRO A 131 -7.53 7.71 -0.19
CA PRO A 131 -7.61 6.90 1.02
C PRO A 131 -6.27 6.18 1.26
N ILE A 132 -5.91 6.00 2.53
CA ILE A 132 -4.69 5.29 2.92
C ILE A 132 -5.10 4.02 3.67
N VAL A 133 -4.72 2.86 3.13
CA VAL A 133 -4.77 1.58 3.84
C VAL A 133 -3.52 1.50 4.70
N LEU A 134 -3.72 1.57 6.01
CA LEU A 134 -2.64 1.65 6.99
C LEU A 134 -2.54 0.34 7.77
N GLU A 135 -1.35 -0.25 7.77
CA GLU A 135 -0.94 -1.36 8.62
C GLU A 135 0.36 -0.98 9.31
N GLU A 136 0.33 -0.92 10.63
CA GLU A 136 1.44 -0.53 11.47
C GLU A 136 1.26 -1.09 12.89
N SER A 137 2.33 -1.06 13.67
CA SER A 137 2.26 -1.09 15.12
C SER A 137 1.30 -0.05 15.68
N PHE A 138 0.65 -0.37 16.80
CA PHE A 138 -0.35 0.48 17.45
C PHE A 138 0.11 1.93 17.68
N ARG A 139 1.34 2.10 18.16
CA ARG A 139 1.90 3.43 18.46
C ARG A 139 1.99 4.28 17.20
N ASN A 140 2.47 3.70 16.11
CA ASN A 140 2.60 4.40 14.84
C ASN A 140 1.23 4.61 14.19
N THR A 141 0.29 3.68 14.32
CA THR A 141 -1.09 3.90 13.88
C THR A 141 -1.73 5.09 14.60
N GLN A 142 -1.60 5.18 15.93
CA GLN A 142 -2.10 6.33 16.68
C GLN A 142 -1.41 7.64 16.28
N TYR A 143 -0.08 7.61 16.14
CA TYR A 143 0.69 8.75 15.68
C TYR A 143 0.20 9.22 14.29
N PHE A 144 0.07 8.30 13.34
CA PHE A 144 -0.29 8.59 11.96
C PHE A 144 -1.73 9.11 11.85
N ILE A 145 -2.70 8.49 12.53
CA ILE A 145 -4.10 8.96 12.51
C ILE A 145 -4.21 10.37 13.10
N LYS A 146 -3.53 10.65 14.21
CA LYS A 146 -3.48 12.00 14.79
C LYS A 146 -2.85 13.01 13.83
N ARG A 147 -1.79 12.61 13.13
CA ARG A 147 -1.12 13.42 12.11
C ARG A 147 -2.04 13.68 10.90
N ILE A 148 -2.77 12.69 10.41
CA ILE A 148 -3.74 12.85 9.32
C ILE A 148 -4.91 13.75 9.74
N ALA A 149 -5.35 13.67 11.00
CA ALA A 149 -6.40 14.52 11.58
C ALA A 149 -7.70 14.54 10.76
N GLY A 150 -8.08 13.39 10.18
CA GLY A 150 -9.30 13.25 9.38
C GLY A 150 -9.28 13.93 8.01
N ARG A 151 -8.13 14.44 7.56
CA ARG A 151 -8.01 15.16 6.27
C ARG A 151 -8.18 14.25 5.04
N THR A 152 -7.99 12.95 5.20
CA THR A 152 -8.29 11.92 4.19
C THR A 152 -8.71 10.63 4.91
N PRO A 153 -9.49 9.73 4.26
CA PRO A 153 -9.88 8.47 4.89
C PRO A 153 -8.67 7.58 5.20
N ILE A 154 -8.68 6.99 6.39
CA ILE A 154 -7.76 5.93 6.79
C ILE A 154 -8.56 4.63 6.88
N ILE A 155 -8.09 3.61 6.16
CA ILE A 155 -8.66 2.27 6.17
C ILE A 155 -7.77 1.41 7.04
N ILE A 156 -8.34 0.86 8.10
CA ILE A 156 -7.68 -0.06 9.03
C ILE A 156 -8.14 -1.48 8.65
N PRO A 157 -7.28 -2.30 8.02
CA PRO A 157 -7.65 -3.64 7.58
C PRO A 157 -7.67 -4.64 8.74
N HIS A 158 -7.98 -5.90 8.43
CA HIS A 158 -7.99 -7.01 9.39
C HIS A 158 -8.94 -6.80 10.58
N LEU A 159 -10.06 -6.11 10.34
CA LEU A 159 -11.04 -5.73 11.37
C LEU A 159 -10.42 -4.94 12.54
N GLY A 160 -9.27 -4.29 12.32
CA GLY A 160 -8.53 -3.57 13.37
C GLY A 160 -7.33 -4.30 13.96
N GLY A 161 -7.20 -5.62 13.77
CA GLY A 161 -6.25 -6.44 14.52
C GLY A 161 -4.77 -6.14 14.25
N LEU A 162 -4.36 -6.04 12.99
CA LEU A 162 -2.94 -5.83 12.63
C LEU A 162 -2.45 -4.38 12.80
N ASN A 163 -3.32 -3.50 13.31
CA ASN A 163 -2.96 -2.14 13.71
C ASN A 163 -2.76 -2.01 15.24
N GLY A 164 -2.76 -3.13 15.96
CA GLY A 164 -2.67 -3.20 17.43
C GLY A 164 -1.42 -3.90 17.95
N GLY A 165 -0.70 -4.65 17.11
CA GLY A 165 0.23 -5.68 17.59
C GLY A 165 -0.51 -6.79 18.38
N PHE A 166 0.19 -7.86 18.75
CA PHE A 166 -0.38 -8.90 19.62
C PHE A 166 -0.70 -8.38 21.05
N ASP A 167 -0.20 -7.19 21.42
CA ASP A 167 -0.35 -6.58 22.74
C ASP A 167 -1.77 -6.09 23.05
N ALA A 168 -2.64 -5.98 22.04
CA ALA A 168 -4.02 -5.52 22.19
C ALA A 168 -5.06 -6.65 21.99
N LEU A 169 -4.63 -7.92 21.98
CA LEU A 169 -5.49 -9.11 21.97
C LEU A 169 -5.72 -9.68 23.37
#